data_AF-A0A1E4PPK7-F1
#
_entry.id   AF-A0A1E4PPK7-F1
#
_cell.length_a   1.000
_cell.length_b   1.000
_cell.length_c   1.000
_cell.angle_alpha   90.00
_cell.angle_beta   90.00
_cell.angle_gamma   90.00
#
_symmetry.space_group_name_H-M   'P 1'
#
loop_
_entity.id
_entity.type
_entity.pdbx_description
1 polymer ?
#
loop_
_entity_poly.entity_id
_entity_poly.type
_entity_poly.pdbx_seq_one_letter_code
_entity_poly.pdbx_strand_id
1 'polypeptide(L)'
;MGQDASHIADALVSTMQSIMQERPDLANASFDFKTAGGALQVVAPDLSAADRQWLEATLNANTRLLSATAQFHDDAVAGYTQWASASGHSLTPEESGAVAPGRRSHRLSHPIREPGRVCRQRHVQRRGLLRAGQGARGI
;
A
#
# COMPACT_ATOMS: atom_id res chain seq x y z
N MET A 1 9.56 -12.72 12.53
CA MET A 1 8.23 -12.27 12.03
C MET A 1 7.04 -12.61 12.93
N GLY A 2 6.75 -13.90 13.25
CA GLY A 2 5.57 -14.23 14.07
C GLY A 2 5.60 -13.66 15.50
N GLN A 3 6.80 -13.67 16.11
CA GLN A 3 7.05 -13.10 17.44
C GLN A 3 6.89 -11.57 17.45
N ASP A 4 7.34 -10.89 16.39
CA ASP A 4 7.31 -9.43 16.30
C ASP A 4 5.88 -8.93 16.14
N ALA A 5 5.05 -9.65 15.38
CA ALA A 5 3.62 -9.38 15.29
C ALA A 5 2.92 -9.52 16.65
N SER A 6 3.32 -10.49 17.48
CA SER A 6 2.80 -10.62 18.86
C SER A 6 3.24 -9.45 19.75
N HIS A 7 4.48 -8.97 19.63
CA HIS A 7 4.96 -7.80 20.38
C HIS A 7 4.23 -6.52 19.97
N ILE A 8 3.95 -6.33 18.68
CA ILE A 8 3.11 -5.23 18.19
C ILE A 8 1.71 -5.33 18.80
N ALA A 9 1.09 -6.52 18.76
CA ALA A 9 -0.26 -6.71 19.29
C ALA A 9 -0.33 -6.40 20.80
N ASP A 10 0.62 -6.91 21.59
CA ASP A 10 0.70 -6.64 23.03
C ASP A 10 0.83 -5.14 23.33
N ALA A 11 1.77 -4.46 22.67
CA ALA A 11 1.96 -3.02 22.83
C ALA A 11 0.73 -2.22 22.36
N LEU A 12 0.09 -2.64 21.26
CA LEU A 12 -1.10 -1.99 20.74
C LEU A 12 -2.29 -2.13 21.70
N VAL A 13 -2.51 -3.31 22.30
CA VAL A 13 -3.60 -3.53 23.25
C VAL A 13 -3.55 -2.52 24.40
N SER A 14 -2.38 -2.27 24.98
CA SER A 14 -2.24 -1.27 26.05
C SER A 14 -2.62 0.14 25.58
N THR A 15 -2.25 0.50 24.35
CA THR A 15 -2.57 1.81 23.76
C THR A 15 -4.07 1.95 23.47
N MET A 16 -4.70 0.88 22.98
CA MET A 16 -6.14 0.83 22.73
C MET A 16 -6.95 0.94 24.02
N GLN A 17 -6.46 0.36 25.12
CA GLN A 17 -7.08 0.52 26.43
C GLN A 17 -7.07 1.97 26.91
N SER A 18 -5.98 2.72 26.69
CA SER A 18 -5.93 4.16 26.96
C SER A 18 -6.89 4.94 26.06
N ILE A 19 -6.93 4.64 24.76
CA ILE A 19 -7.83 5.32 23.82
C ILE A 19 -9.30 5.09 24.19
N MET A 20 -9.68 3.86 24.57
CA MET A 20 -11.03 3.57 25.06
C MET A 20 -11.41 4.36 26.32
N GLN A 21 -10.45 4.68 27.19
CA GLN A 21 -10.71 5.44 28.42
C GLN A 21 -10.78 6.95 28.17
N GLU A 22 -9.91 7.49 27.32
CA GLU A 22 -9.78 8.93 27.11
C GLU A 22 -10.68 9.47 26.00
N ARG A 23 -10.83 8.70 24.92
CA ARG A 23 -11.56 9.06 23.69
C ARG A 23 -12.34 7.85 23.16
N PRO A 24 -13.40 7.42 23.87
CA PRO A 24 -14.21 6.26 23.44
C PRO A 24 -14.85 6.45 22.06
N ASP A 25 -15.06 7.70 21.64
CA ASP A 25 -15.50 8.06 20.29
C ASP A 25 -14.47 7.65 19.22
N LEU A 26 -13.17 7.85 19.49
CA LEU A 26 -12.09 7.46 18.59
C LEU A 26 -11.78 5.96 18.66
N ALA A 27 -12.01 5.32 19.81
CA ALA A 27 -11.88 3.88 19.93
C ALA A 27 -12.87 3.10 19.04
N ASN A 28 -14.04 3.68 18.78
CA ASN A 28 -15.06 3.10 17.91
C ASN A 28 -14.94 3.57 16.44
N ALA A 29 -13.99 4.46 16.14
CA ALA A 29 -13.74 4.91 14.79
C ALA A 29 -12.90 3.91 14.01
N SER A 30 -13.13 3.82 12.69
CA SER A 30 -12.29 3.03 11.80
C SER A 30 -11.04 3.80 11.42
N PHE A 31 -9.87 3.29 11.82
CA PHE A 31 -8.58 3.81 11.38
C PHE A 31 -7.56 2.68 11.24
N ASP A 32 -6.55 2.93 10.43
CA ASP A 32 -5.36 2.11 10.30
C ASP A 32 -4.12 2.97 10.62
N PHE A 33 -2.93 2.37 10.67
CA PHE A 33 -1.69 3.12 10.86
C PHE A 33 -0.55 2.51 10.06
N LYS A 34 0.37 3.38 9.63
CA LYS A 34 1.59 3.00 8.93
C LYS A 34 2.79 3.62 9.61
N THR A 35 3.96 3.05 9.40
CA THR A 35 5.22 3.71 9.78
C THR A 35 5.67 4.62 8.64
N ALA A 36 6.03 5.86 8.95
CA ALA A 36 6.66 6.78 8.03
C ALA A 36 7.67 7.64 8.78
N GLY A 37 8.92 7.69 8.30
CA GLY A 37 9.98 8.46 8.94
C GLY A 37 10.27 8.04 10.40
N GLY A 38 10.06 6.78 10.74
CA GLY A 38 10.26 6.24 12.10
C GLY A 38 9.12 6.54 13.09
N ALA A 39 8.04 7.19 12.65
CA ALA A 39 6.86 7.46 13.44
C ALA A 39 5.64 6.72 12.89
N LEU A 40 4.65 6.47 13.75
CA LEU A 40 3.35 5.96 13.33
C LEU A 40 2.49 7.13 12.82
N GLN A 41 1.92 6.95 11.64
CA GLN A 41 0.96 7.88 11.03
C GLN A 41 -0.40 7.20 10.90
N VAL A 42 -1.45 7.94 11.25
CA VAL A 42 -2.82 7.42 11.22
C VAL A 42 -3.42 7.60 9.84
N VAL A 43 -3.97 6.51 9.30
CA VAL A 43 -4.71 6.49 8.04
C VAL A 43 -6.19 6.36 8.36
N ALA A 44 -6.87 7.50 8.36
CA ALA A 44 -8.30 7.58 8.62
C ALA A 44 -8.92 8.75 7.81
N PRO A 45 -9.54 8.48 6.65
CA PRO A 45 -10.09 9.54 5.80
C PRO A 45 -11.29 10.26 6.45
N ASP A 46 -12.03 9.56 7.31
CA ASP A 46 -13.25 10.06 7.93
C ASP A 46 -13.01 10.78 9.26
N LEU A 47 -11.78 10.79 9.78
CA LEU A 47 -11.42 11.47 11.02
C LEU A 47 -10.97 12.91 10.76
N SER A 48 -11.28 13.79 11.71
CA SER A 48 -10.80 15.17 11.68
C SER A 48 -9.27 15.22 11.77
N ALA A 49 -8.67 16.36 11.37
CA ALA A 49 -7.22 16.55 11.52
C ALA A 49 -6.79 16.51 13.00
N ALA A 50 -7.59 17.08 13.90
CA ALA A 50 -7.31 17.09 15.33
C ALA A 50 -7.36 15.67 15.93
N ASP A 51 -8.34 14.86 15.54
CA ASP A 51 -8.48 13.48 16.02
C ASP A 51 -7.35 12.59 15.53
N ARG A 52 -6.96 12.73 14.26
CA ARG A 52 -5.79 12.03 13.72
C ARG A 52 -4.51 12.42 14.45
N GLN A 53 -4.27 13.72 14.66
CA GLN A 53 -3.09 14.18 15.41
C GLN A 53 -3.07 13.65 16.84
N TRP A 54 -4.23 13.60 17.50
CA TRP A 54 -4.34 13.03 18.83
C TRP A 54 -4.02 11.53 18.83
N LEU A 55 -4.59 10.76 17.89
CA LEU A 55 -4.28 9.32 17.75
C LEU A 55 -2.79 9.09 17.44
N GLU A 56 -2.21 9.87 16.55
CA GLU A 56 -0.78 9.81 16.24
C GLU A 56 0.06 10.09 17.48
N ALA A 57 -0.25 11.14 18.24
CA ALA A 57 0.46 11.45 19.48
C ALA A 57 0.36 10.30 20.49
N THR A 58 -0.83 9.73 20.67
CA THR A 58 -1.07 8.62 21.60
C THR A 58 -0.34 7.35 21.18
N LEU A 59 -0.36 7.00 19.89
CA LEU A 59 0.36 5.84 19.35
C LEU A 59 1.88 6.00 19.47
N ASN A 60 2.41 7.18 19.12
CA ASN A 60 3.84 7.47 19.17
C ASN A 60 4.38 7.64 20.59
N ALA A 61 3.52 7.94 21.58
CA ALA A 61 3.92 7.96 22.99
C ALA A 61 4.29 6.56 23.51
N ASN A 62 3.80 5.49 22.87
CA ASN A 62 4.14 4.13 23.23
C ASN A 62 5.46 3.70 22.55
N THR A 63 6.58 3.89 23.26
CA THR A 63 7.92 3.52 22.77
C THR A 63 8.09 2.03 22.51
N ARG A 64 7.34 1.17 23.19
CA ARG A 64 7.33 -0.28 22.93
C ARG A 64 6.67 -0.58 21.59
N LEU A 65 5.57 0.08 21.28
CA LEU A 65 4.89 -0.04 19.99
C LEU A 65 5.81 0.43 18.86
N LEU A 66 6.46 1.60 19.01
CA LEU A 66 7.45 2.08 18.05
C LEU A 66 8.57 1.07 17.80
N SER A 67 9.16 0.56 18.88
CA SER A 67 10.25 -0.42 18.81
C SER A 67 9.82 -1.73 18.15
N ALA A 68 8.65 -2.25 18.50
CA ALA A 68 8.13 -3.48 17.93
C ALA A 68 7.81 -3.33 16.43
N THR A 69 7.29 -2.17 16.03
CA THR A 69 6.98 -1.90 14.62
C THR A 69 8.25 -1.72 13.78
N ALA A 70 9.29 -1.10 14.35
CA ALA A 70 10.60 -0.99 13.72
C ALA A 70 11.28 -2.36 13.56
N GLN A 71 11.31 -3.18 14.63
CA GLN A 71 11.88 -4.54 14.58
C GLN A 71 11.17 -5.42 13.56
N PHE A 72 9.84 -5.34 13.51
CA PHE A 72 9.07 -6.05 12.50
C PHE A 72 9.50 -5.64 11.07
N HIS A 73 9.63 -4.34 10.81
CA HIS A 73 10.05 -3.83 9.51
C HIS A 73 11.45 -4.32 9.15
N ASP A 74 12.40 -4.22 10.07
CA ASP A 74 13.79 -4.63 9.87
C ASP A 74 13.89 -6.14 9.57
N ASP A 75 13.15 -6.97 10.30
CA ASP A 75 13.07 -8.42 10.07
C ASP A 75 12.45 -8.74 8.70
N ALA A 76 11.42 -7.99 8.29
CA ALA A 76 10.81 -8.13 6.98
C ALA A 76 11.79 -7.75 5.86
N VAL A 77 12.48 -6.61 5.98
CA VAL A 77 13.50 -6.14 5.04
C VAL A 77 14.66 -7.14 4.98
N ALA A 78 15.12 -7.67 6.11
CA ALA A 78 16.18 -8.67 6.16
C ALA A 78 15.78 -9.95 5.39
N GLY A 79 14.53 -10.40 5.56
CA GLY A 79 13.98 -11.53 4.81
C GLY A 79 13.96 -11.28 3.30
N TYR A 80 13.47 -10.12 2.86
CA TYR A 80 13.47 -9.75 1.44
C TYR A 80 14.88 -9.54 0.88
N THR A 81 15.80 -9.02 1.67
CA THR A 81 17.20 -8.82 1.26
C THR A 81 17.88 -10.15 1.00
N GLN A 82 17.66 -11.15 1.84
CA GLN A 82 18.17 -12.51 1.63
C GLN A 82 17.63 -13.11 0.34
N TRP A 83 16.33 -12.95 0.08
CA TRP A 83 15.71 -13.44 -1.16
C TRP A 83 16.21 -12.71 -2.40
N ALA A 84 16.31 -11.37 -2.36
CA ALA A 84 16.84 -10.56 -3.46
C ALA A 84 18.28 -10.98 -3.79
N SER A 85 19.12 -11.11 -2.76
CA SER A 85 20.54 -11.50 -2.92
C SER A 85 20.69 -12.87 -3.57
N ALA A 86 19.82 -13.83 -3.23
CA ALA A 86 19.80 -15.15 -3.86
C ALA A 86 19.45 -15.11 -5.36
N SER A 87 18.78 -14.05 -5.82
CA SER A 87 18.46 -13.81 -7.24
C SER A 87 19.44 -12.87 -7.95
N GLY A 88 20.54 -12.48 -7.29
CA GLY A 88 21.52 -11.53 -7.83
C GLY A 88 21.06 -10.08 -7.85
N HIS A 89 19.99 -9.76 -7.10
CA HIS A 89 19.45 -8.41 -6.94
C HIS A 89 19.72 -7.87 -5.53
N SER A 90 19.76 -6.56 -5.37
CA SER A 90 19.84 -5.91 -4.05
C SER A 90 18.70 -4.93 -3.93
N LEU A 91 18.03 -4.92 -2.78
CA LEU A 91 16.97 -3.96 -2.52
C LEU A 91 17.53 -2.55 -2.52
N THR A 92 16.87 -1.66 -3.24
CA THR A 92 17.09 -0.22 -3.12
C THR A 92 16.56 0.30 -1.78
N PRO A 93 16.97 1.49 -1.31
CA PRO A 93 16.42 2.11 -0.11
C PRO A 93 14.91 2.32 -0.20
N GLU A 94 14.40 2.65 -1.39
CA GLU A 94 12.98 2.88 -1.66
C GLU A 94 12.18 1.58 -1.53
N GLU A 95 12.69 0.48 -2.08
CA GLU A 95 12.06 -0.84 -1.94
C GLU A 95 12.10 -1.34 -0.50
N SER A 96 13.22 -1.13 0.19
CA SER A 96 13.36 -1.48 1.61
C SER A 96 12.34 -0.72 2.46
N GLY A 97 12.21 0.61 2.25
CA GLY A 97 11.21 1.42 2.94
C GLY A 97 9.76 1.06 2.62
N ALA A 98 9.50 0.48 1.44
CA ALA A 98 8.18 0.00 1.04
C ALA A 98 7.79 -1.36 1.65
N VAL A 99 8.73 -2.07 2.29
CA VAL A 99 8.44 -3.33 3.00
C VAL A 99 7.64 -3.04 4.27
N ALA A 100 6.31 -2.94 4.14
CA ALA A 100 5.39 -2.88 5.28
C ALA A 100 4.62 -4.22 5.41
N PRO A 101 4.34 -4.71 6.63
CA PRO A 101 3.35 -5.76 6.81
C PRO A 101 1.94 -5.25 6.54
N GLY A 102 1.17 -5.96 5.72
CA GLY A 102 -0.28 -5.88 5.76
C GLY A 102 -0.97 -5.68 4.42
N ARG A 103 -1.73 -6.71 4.03
CA ARG A 103 -2.59 -6.85 2.84
C ARG A 103 -1.94 -6.52 1.50
N ARG A 104 -1.23 -7.55 1.02
CA ARG A 104 -1.15 -7.85 -0.41
C ARG A 104 -2.56 -8.14 -0.97
N SER A 105 -3.33 -7.10 -1.28
CA SER A 105 -4.34 -7.18 -2.36
C SER A 105 -3.60 -7.13 -3.69
N HIS A 106 -2.74 -8.12 -3.97
CA HIS A 106 -2.35 -8.38 -5.34
C HIS A 106 -3.56 -9.00 -6.03
N ARG A 107 -4.40 -8.15 -6.63
CA ARG A 107 -5.01 -8.54 -7.91
C ARG A 107 -3.82 -8.72 -8.86
N LEU A 108 -3.34 -9.95 -9.00
CA LEU A 108 -2.41 -10.30 -10.06
C LEU A 108 -3.06 -9.88 -11.38
N SER A 109 -2.51 -8.84 -12.00
CA SER A 109 -2.77 -8.49 -13.40
C SER A 109 -1.43 -8.27 -14.09
N HIS A 110 -0.56 -9.27 -14.02
CA HIS A 110 0.52 -9.44 -14.98
C HIS A 110 0.11 -10.60 -15.90
N PRO A 111 -0.20 -10.36 -17.18
CA PRO A 111 -0.36 -11.46 -18.12
C PRO A 111 1.02 -12.07 -18.38
N ILE A 112 1.16 -13.35 -18.02
CA ILE A 112 2.24 -14.23 -18.46
C ILE A 112 2.23 -14.23 -20.00
N ARG A 113 3.31 -13.74 -20.59
CA ARG A 113 3.53 -13.77 -22.04
C ARG A 113 3.87 -15.22 -22.43
N GLU A 114 2.86 -16.03 -22.69
CA GLU A 114 3.06 -17.33 -23.34
C GLU A 114 3.43 -17.13 -24.82
N PRO A 115 4.43 -17.88 -25.34
CA PRO A 115 4.82 -17.80 -26.74
C PRO A 115 3.90 -18.66 -27.61
N GLY A 116 3.32 -18.05 -28.64
CA GLY A 116 2.82 -18.77 -29.81
C GLY A 116 1.39 -19.29 -29.75
N ARG A 117 0.44 -18.47 -30.24
CA ARG A 117 -0.58 -18.95 -31.18
C ARG A 117 -0.85 -17.90 -32.25
N VAL A 118 -0.55 -18.28 -33.48
CA VAL A 118 -0.94 -17.61 -34.72
C VAL A 118 -2.47 -17.70 -34.84
N CYS A 119 -3.16 -16.57 -34.72
CA CYS A 119 -4.55 -16.43 -35.13
C CYS A 119 -4.66 -15.40 -36.27
N ARG A 120 -4.42 -15.91 -37.48
CA ARG A 120 -4.98 -15.53 -38.79
C ARG A 120 -5.89 -14.27 -38.78
N GLN A 121 -5.30 -13.08 -38.97
CA GLN A 121 -6.04 -11.85 -39.26
C GLN A 121 -6.57 -11.93 -40.70
N ARG A 122 -7.89 -11.98 -40.87
CA ARG A 122 -8.56 -11.92 -42.17
C ARG A 122 -8.40 -10.52 -42.78
N HIS A 123 -8.08 -10.53 -44.07
CA HIS A 123 -8.14 -9.42 -45.00
C HIS A 123 -9.43 -8.58 -44.86
N VAL A 124 -9.28 -7.25 -44.81
CA VAL A 124 -10.23 -6.33 -45.44
C VAL A 124 -9.43 -5.34 -46.27
N GLN A 125 -9.62 -5.43 -47.58
CA GLN A 125 -8.94 -4.71 -48.63
C GLN A 125 -9.45 -3.26 -48.70
N ARG A 126 -8.53 -2.30 -48.77
CA ARG A 126 -8.79 -0.95 -49.26
C ARG A 126 -9.24 -1.00 -50.72
N ARG A 127 -10.31 -0.27 -51.07
CA ARG A 127 -10.47 0.40 -52.36
C ARG A 127 -11.17 1.73 -52.13
N GLY A 128 -10.52 2.81 -52.57
CA GLY A 128 -11.04 4.17 -52.55
C GLY A 128 -11.55 4.64 -53.92
N LEU A 129 -11.84 5.96 -53.96
CA LEU A 129 -12.31 6.82 -55.07
C LEU A 129 -13.82 6.68 -55.41
N LEU A 130 -14.63 7.73 -55.61
CA LEU A 130 -14.46 9.13 -56.10
C LEU A 130 -15.40 10.11 -55.30
N ARG A 131 -15.00 11.36 -54.95
CA ARG A 131 -15.27 12.67 -55.63
C ARG A 131 -16.76 12.90 -56.03
N ALA A 132 -17.47 14.03 -55.86
CA ALA A 132 -17.17 15.46 -55.64
C ALA A 132 -18.48 16.25 -55.29
N GLY A 133 -18.36 17.54 -54.88
CA GLY A 133 -19.37 18.61 -55.06
C GLY A 133 -20.15 19.07 -53.81
N GLN A 134 -19.87 20.26 -53.24
CA GLN A 134 -20.65 21.53 -53.41
C GLN A 134 -22.00 21.55 -52.66
N GLY A 135 -22.44 22.54 -51.87
CA GLY A 135 -21.95 23.84 -51.40
C GLY A 135 -22.93 24.34 -50.32
N ALA A 136 -22.47 25.12 -49.32
CA ALA A 136 -22.81 26.54 -49.11
C ALA A 136 -24.10 26.86 -48.32
N ARG A 137 -23.89 27.61 -47.20
CA ARG A 137 -24.77 28.62 -46.54
C ARG A 137 -26.08 28.10 -45.92
N GLY A 138 -26.51 28.49 -44.72
CA GLY A 138 -26.27 29.67 -43.90
C GLY A 138 -27.62 30.32 -43.58
N ILE A 139 -28.14 30.11 -42.36
CA ILE A 139 -28.74 31.04 -41.37
C ILE A 139 -29.33 30.20 -40.22
#